data_AF-A0A840YH40-F1
#
_entry.id   AF-A0A840YH40-F1
#
_cell.length_a   1.000
_cell.length_b   1.000
_cell.length_c   1.000
_cell.angle_alpha   90.00
_cell.angle_beta   90.00
_cell.angle_gamma   90.00
#
_symmetry.space_group_name_H-M   'P 1'
#
loop_
_entity.id
_entity.type
_entity.pdbx_description
1 polymer ?
#
loop_
_entity_poly.entity_id
_entity_poly.type
_entity_poly.pdbx_seq_one_letter_code
_entity_poly.pdbx_strand_id
1 'polypeptide(L)'
;MSGAASTIRRGGGLGVAAAKRRRRIWVMALCGLGIGAAAALALTAFQDNLVFFRSPSDIVAAAPPDGRAFRLGGLVEAGSVVRDGAEARFRVTDGANTIAVTYRGVLPDLFREGQGVVALGKLRPDGGFAASEVLARHDETYMPPEVKDALQRSGHWNPEQGAAPPASGWNTMQTSGQTSGQTSGQTTGQPPAQPTRTGG
;
A
#
# COMPACT_ATOMS: atom_id res chain seq x y z
N MET A 1 -7.14 -27.94 -98.58
CA MET A 1 -7.15 -29.07 -97.63
C MET A 1 -6.14 -28.79 -96.54
N SER A 2 -6.63 -28.65 -95.30
CA SER A 2 -6.01 -29.08 -94.02
C SER A 2 -4.61 -28.53 -93.69
N GLY A 3 -4.43 -27.61 -92.74
CA GLY A 3 -4.52 -27.85 -91.27
C GLY A 3 -3.09 -28.02 -90.72
N ALA A 4 -2.63 -27.51 -89.58
CA ALA A 4 -3.25 -26.80 -88.48
C ALA A 4 -2.16 -26.08 -87.63
N ALA A 5 -2.57 -24.95 -87.07
CA ALA A 5 -2.28 -24.45 -85.72
C ALA A 5 -0.86 -24.64 -85.13
N SER A 6 -0.13 -23.52 -85.15
CA SER A 6 0.94 -23.18 -84.22
C SER A 6 0.51 -23.36 -82.76
N THR A 7 1.13 -24.32 -82.07
CA THR A 7 0.95 -24.57 -80.64
C THR A 7 1.91 -23.70 -79.83
N ILE A 8 1.38 -22.63 -79.23
CA ILE A 8 2.10 -21.73 -78.33
C ILE A 8 2.20 -22.36 -76.93
N ARG A 9 3.42 -22.69 -76.51
CA ARG A 9 3.75 -23.22 -75.17
C ARG A 9 3.68 -22.09 -74.13
N ARG A 10 2.58 -22.00 -73.37
CA ARG A 10 2.41 -21.03 -72.29
C ARG A 10 2.91 -21.61 -70.96
N GLY A 11 4.24 -21.62 -70.76
CA GLY A 11 4.88 -22.04 -69.49
C GLY A 11 5.43 -20.82 -68.74
N GLY A 12 4.70 -20.29 -67.76
CA GLY A 12 5.19 -19.12 -67.00
C GLY A 12 4.35 -18.66 -65.80
N GLY A 13 3.43 -19.45 -65.27
CA GLY A 13 2.52 -19.02 -64.20
C GLY A 13 2.96 -19.37 -62.76
N LEU A 14 3.82 -20.38 -62.58
CA LEU A 14 4.05 -20.98 -61.26
C LEU A 14 5.08 -20.23 -60.40
N GLY A 15 6.05 -19.53 -60.99
CA GLY A 15 7.09 -18.79 -60.26
C GLY A 15 6.59 -17.49 -59.60
N VAL A 16 5.64 -16.79 -60.24
CA VAL A 16 5.19 -15.46 -59.81
C VAL A 16 4.26 -15.56 -58.58
N ALA A 17 3.46 -16.62 -58.48
CA ALA A 17 2.58 -16.88 -57.35
C ALA A 17 3.37 -17.24 -56.07
N ALA A 18 4.41 -18.08 -56.20
CA ALA A 18 5.30 -18.46 -55.10
C ALA A 18 6.11 -17.26 -54.56
N ALA A 19 6.64 -16.42 -55.46
CA ALA A 19 7.35 -15.19 -55.08
C ALA A 19 6.43 -14.18 -54.36
N LYS A 20 5.18 -14.03 -54.82
CA LYS A 20 4.18 -13.13 -54.22
C LYS A 20 3.72 -13.63 -52.84
N ARG A 21 3.62 -14.95 -52.62
CA ARG A 21 3.37 -15.56 -51.30
C ARG A 21 4.55 -15.38 -50.35
N ARG A 22 5.78 -15.57 -50.83
CA ARG A 22 7.00 -15.36 -50.04
C ARG A 22 7.15 -13.91 -49.60
N ARG A 23 6.86 -12.95 -50.48
CA ARG A 23 6.86 -11.50 -50.16
C ARG A 23 5.85 -11.16 -49.07
N ARG A 24 4.63 -11.71 -49.11
CA ARG A 24 3.63 -11.49 -48.05
C ARG A 24 4.08 -12.05 -46.69
N ILE A 25 4.69 -13.23 -46.67
CA ILE A 25 5.23 -13.82 -45.43
C ILE A 25 6.34 -12.94 -44.85
N TRP A 26 7.25 -12.42 -45.69
CA TRP A 26 8.29 -11.48 -45.24
C TRP A 26 7.72 -10.17 -44.71
N VAL A 27 6.69 -9.61 -45.35
CA VAL A 27 6.01 -8.40 -44.85
C VAL A 27 5.35 -8.67 -43.50
N MET A 28 4.64 -9.79 -43.35
CA MET A 28 4.02 -10.16 -42.07
C MET A 28 5.06 -10.43 -40.98
N ALA A 29 6.18 -11.08 -41.31
CA ALA A 29 7.28 -11.30 -40.37
C ALA A 29 7.92 -9.98 -39.94
N LEU A 30 8.13 -9.03 -40.87
CA LEU A 30 8.66 -7.71 -40.56
C LEU A 30 7.70 -6.91 -39.68
N CYS A 31 6.39 -6.93 -39.98
CA CYS A 31 5.38 -6.31 -39.14
C CYS A 31 5.32 -6.95 -37.75
N GLY A 32 5.36 -8.28 -37.68
CA GLY A 32 5.39 -9.01 -36.41
C GLY A 32 6.62 -8.68 -35.57
N LEU A 33 7.79 -8.58 -36.21
CA LEU A 33 9.03 -8.16 -35.54
C LEU A 33 8.92 -6.71 -35.04
N GLY A 34 8.34 -5.80 -35.84
CA GLY A 34 8.12 -4.42 -35.46
C GLY A 34 7.18 -4.28 -34.25
N ILE A 35 6.06 -5.00 -34.25
CA ILE A 35 5.12 -5.03 -33.13
C ILE A 35 5.77 -5.66 -31.90
N GLY A 36 6.51 -6.76 -32.07
CA GLY A 36 7.22 -7.43 -30.98
C GLY A 36 8.27 -6.53 -30.32
N ALA A 37 9.06 -5.81 -31.12
CA ALA A 37 10.03 -4.85 -30.61
C ALA A 37 9.37 -3.67 -29.89
N ALA A 38 8.29 -3.12 -30.46
CA ALA A 38 7.53 -2.04 -29.81
C ALA A 38 6.93 -2.49 -28.48
N ALA A 39 6.34 -3.70 -28.41
CA ALA A 39 5.79 -4.27 -27.19
C ALA A 39 6.87 -4.53 -26.13
N ALA A 40 8.04 -5.06 -26.53
CA ALA A 40 9.16 -5.28 -25.63
C ALA A 40 9.65 -3.96 -25.02
N LEU A 41 9.88 -2.93 -25.85
CA LEU A 41 10.27 -1.60 -25.38
C LEU A 41 9.23 -0.99 -24.45
N ALA A 42 7.93 -1.09 -24.79
CA ALA A 42 6.85 -0.59 -23.96
C ALA A 42 6.80 -1.30 -22.60
N LEU A 43 6.98 -2.63 -22.58
CA LEU A 43 6.98 -3.40 -21.33
C LEU A 43 8.19 -3.04 -20.45
N THR A 44 9.38 -2.89 -21.03
CA THR A 44 10.58 -2.47 -20.29
C THR A 44 10.41 -1.07 -19.69
N ALA A 45 9.94 -0.10 -20.49
CA ALA A 45 9.68 1.25 -20.02
C ALA A 45 8.61 1.30 -18.91
N PHE A 46 7.57 0.48 -19.03
CA PHE A 46 6.54 0.37 -17.99
C PHE A 46 7.11 -0.24 -16.72
N GLN A 47 7.88 -1.33 -16.85
CA GLN A 47 8.55 -1.95 -15.72
C GLN A 47 9.42 -0.93 -14.99
N ASP A 48 10.22 -0.10 -15.66
CA ASP A 48 11.08 0.91 -15.01
C ASP A 48 10.32 1.97 -14.20
N ASN A 49 9.06 2.24 -14.54
CA ASN A 49 8.22 3.20 -13.83
C ASN A 49 7.53 2.62 -12.58
N LEU A 50 7.57 1.31 -12.37
CA LEU A 50 6.94 0.69 -11.21
C LEU A 50 7.76 0.89 -9.93
N VAL A 51 7.17 1.60 -8.97
CA VAL A 51 7.70 1.74 -7.61
C VAL A 51 7.16 0.60 -6.76
N PHE A 52 8.00 -0.41 -6.52
CA PHE A 52 7.64 -1.58 -5.72
C PHE A 52 7.72 -1.30 -4.22
N PHE A 53 6.85 -1.94 -3.44
CA PHE A 53 6.92 -1.95 -1.99
C PHE A 53 7.83 -3.10 -1.51
N ARG A 54 8.71 -2.83 -0.54
CA ARG A 54 9.64 -3.79 0.06
C ARG A 54 9.74 -3.58 1.56
N SER A 55 9.81 -4.68 2.30
CA SER A 55 10.16 -4.66 3.73
C SER A 55 11.68 -4.70 3.95
N PRO A 56 12.19 -4.32 5.13
CA PRO A 56 13.57 -4.56 5.54
C PRO A 56 14.06 -5.99 5.26
N SER A 57 13.27 -7.01 5.60
CA SER A 57 13.63 -8.42 5.38
C SER A 57 13.70 -8.77 3.89
N ASP A 58 12.83 -8.21 3.06
CA ASP A 58 12.90 -8.43 1.60
C ASP A 58 14.19 -7.88 1.01
N ILE A 59 14.69 -6.76 1.51
CA ILE A 59 15.93 -6.13 1.04
C ILE A 59 17.14 -6.97 1.41
N VAL A 60 17.15 -7.53 2.64
CA VAL A 60 18.23 -8.40 3.10
C VAL A 60 18.20 -9.74 2.36
N ALA A 61 17.01 -10.31 2.11
CA ALA A 61 16.88 -11.57 1.38
C ALA A 61 17.17 -11.42 -0.12
N ALA A 62 16.73 -10.32 -0.73
CA ALA A 62 16.90 -10.04 -2.14
C ALA A 62 17.09 -8.54 -2.38
N ALA A 63 18.36 -8.14 -2.50
CA ALA A 63 18.71 -6.74 -2.75
C ALA A 63 18.06 -6.24 -4.05
N PRO A 64 17.34 -5.10 -4.02
CA PRO A 64 16.78 -4.51 -5.23
C PRO A 64 17.90 -4.04 -6.17
N PRO A 65 17.63 -3.96 -7.49
CA PRO A 65 18.60 -3.47 -8.45
C PRO A 65 19.10 -2.06 -8.10
N ASP A 66 20.40 -1.85 -8.22
CA ASP A 66 21.05 -0.60 -7.86
C ASP A 66 20.45 0.60 -8.60
N GLY A 67 20.31 1.72 -7.89
CA GLY A 67 19.87 3.00 -8.47
C GLY A 67 18.37 3.13 -8.74
N ARG A 68 17.58 2.06 -8.55
CA ARG A 68 16.14 2.07 -8.72
C ARG A 68 15.42 2.54 -7.45
N ALA A 69 14.41 3.40 -7.64
CA ALA A 69 13.59 3.86 -6.53
C ALA A 69 12.53 2.82 -6.16
N PHE A 70 12.32 2.60 -4.87
CA PHE A 70 11.30 1.72 -4.32
C PHE A 70 10.75 2.28 -3.00
N ARG A 71 9.61 1.75 -2.56
CA ARG A 71 8.97 2.08 -1.28
C ARG A 71 9.43 1.09 -0.23
N LEU A 72 10.21 1.55 0.73
CA LEU A 72 10.53 0.83 1.96
C LEU A 72 9.40 1.04 2.95
N GLY A 73 8.76 -0.03 3.42
CA GLY A 73 7.76 0.06 4.48
C GLY A 73 8.10 -0.78 5.69
N GLY A 74 7.75 -0.26 6.86
CA GLY A 74 7.97 -0.92 8.15
C GLY A 74 7.56 -0.01 9.29
N LEU A 75 8.06 -0.31 10.48
CA LEU A 75 7.87 0.47 11.69
C LEU A 75 9.13 1.30 11.97
N VAL A 76 8.95 2.52 12.48
CA VAL A 76 10.08 3.33 12.95
C VAL A 76 10.55 2.79 14.30
N GLU A 77 11.83 2.45 14.41
CA GLU A 77 12.43 1.97 15.66
C GLU A 77 12.44 3.10 16.72
N ALA A 78 12.05 2.79 17.95
CA ALA A 78 12.01 3.75 19.05
C ALA A 78 13.41 4.19 19.49
N GLY A 79 13.58 5.49 19.76
CA GLY A 79 14.86 6.13 20.06
C GLY A 79 15.83 6.22 18.89
N SER A 80 15.40 5.87 17.66
CA SER A 80 16.29 5.86 16.49
C SER A 80 16.30 7.17 15.72
N VAL A 81 15.35 8.07 15.98
CA VAL A 81 15.14 9.28 15.18
C VAL A 81 16.08 10.39 15.64
N VAL A 82 17.03 10.72 14.77
CA VAL A 82 17.98 11.83 14.96
C VAL A 82 17.70 12.88 13.88
N ARG A 83 17.43 14.12 14.31
CA ARG A 83 17.21 15.26 13.42
C ARG A 83 18.40 16.21 13.52
N ASP A 84 19.00 16.52 12.38
CA ASP A 84 20.15 17.40 12.24
C ASP A 84 19.85 18.45 11.16
N GLY A 85 19.24 19.56 11.58
CA GLY A 85 18.77 20.62 10.69
C GLY A 85 17.75 20.10 9.66
N ALA A 86 18.16 20.03 8.39
CA ALA A 86 17.33 19.56 7.28
C ALA A 86 17.53 18.07 6.95
N GLU A 87 18.39 17.35 7.68
CA GLU A 87 18.60 15.92 7.52
C GLU A 87 18.04 15.15 8.72
N ALA A 88 17.22 14.13 8.46
CA ALA A 88 16.69 13.23 9.47
C ALA A 88 17.21 11.82 9.23
N ARG A 89 17.71 11.17 10.27
CA ARG A 89 18.18 9.78 10.26
C ARG A 89 17.30 8.98 11.20
N PHE A 90 16.79 7.86 10.75
CA PHE A 90 15.96 6.97 11.57
C PHE A 90 16.11 5.54 11.08
N ARG A 91 15.65 4.57 11.87
CA ARG A 91 15.70 3.16 11.49
C ARG A 91 14.30 2.62 11.25
N VAL A 92 14.15 1.85 10.18
CA VAL A 92 12.89 1.19 9.82
C VAL A 92 13.08 -0.31 9.99
N THR A 93 12.20 -0.93 10.77
CA THR A 93 12.22 -2.36 11.09
C THR A 93 10.89 -3.02 10.74
N ASP A 94 10.92 -4.30 10.39
CA ASP A 94 9.74 -5.16 10.29
C ASP A 94 9.63 -6.16 11.46
N GLY A 95 10.50 -6.00 12.48
CA GLY A 95 10.63 -6.89 13.61
C GLY A 95 11.71 -7.97 13.44
N ALA A 96 12.11 -8.31 12.21
CA ALA A 96 13.18 -9.28 11.94
C ALA A 96 14.47 -8.61 11.49
N ASN A 97 14.37 -7.61 10.62
CA ASN A 97 15.50 -6.84 10.09
C ASN A 97 15.28 -5.35 10.25
N THR A 98 16.38 -4.59 10.22
CA THR A 98 16.37 -3.14 10.39
C THR A 98 17.24 -2.48 9.34
N ILE A 99 16.71 -1.46 8.68
CA ILE A 99 17.43 -0.67 7.67
C ILE A 99 17.53 0.78 8.15
N ALA A 100 18.74 1.34 8.06
CA ALA A 100 19.00 2.74 8.36
C ALA A 100 18.49 3.62 7.20
N VAL A 101 17.61 4.57 7.51
CA VAL A 101 17.03 5.51 6.56
C VAL A 101 17.58 6.90 6.81
N THR A 102 18.03 7.57 5.74
CA THR A 102 18.39 8.98 5.75
C THR A 102 17.45 9.74 4.85
N TYR A 103 16.81 10.78 5.38
CA TYR A 103 15.87 11.63 4.68
C TYR A 103 16.36 13.07 4.72
N ARG A 104 16.31 13.78 3.59
CA ARG A 104 16.61 15.21 3.52
C ARG A 104 15.31 15.97 3.28
N GLY A 105 14.87 16.69 4.30
CA GLY A 105 13.61 17.42 4.30
C GLY A 105 13.01 17.51 5.69
N VAL A 106 11.80 18.08 5.74
CA VAL A 106 11.02 18.18 6.97
C VAL A 106 10.20 16.90 7.10
N LEU A 107 10.37 16.16 8.21
CA LEU A 107 9.53 15.01 8.49
C LEU A 107 8.08 15.48 8.72
N PRO A 108 7.07 14.77 8.20
CA PRO A 108 5.67 15.09 8.48
C PRO A 108 5.39 15.09 9.98
N ASP A 109 4.45 15.91 10.45
CA ASP A 109 4.08 16.01 11.87
C ASP A 109 3.58 14.69 12.47
N LEU A 110 3.19 13.76 11.59
CA LEU A 110 2.68 12.43 11.92
C LEU A 110 3.72 11.34 11.96
N PHE A 111 4.93 11.67 11.56
CA PHE A 111 6.04 10.76 11.74
C PHE A 111 6.34 10.64 13.25
N ARG A 112 6.13 9.45 13.79
CA ARG A 112 6.42 9.10 15.18
C ARG A 112 7.12 7.77 15.26
N GLU A 113 7.93 7.63 16.30
CA GLU A 113 8.55 6.35 16.65
C GLU A 113 7.48 5.31 17.02
N GLY A 114 7.74 4.04 16.68
CA GLY A 114 6.80 2.93 16.91
C GLY A 114 5.59 2.91 15.97
N GLN A 115 5.49 3.84 15.02
CA GLN A 115 4.40 3.89 14.04
C GLN A 115 4.85 3.36 12.67
N GLY A 116 3.86 2.95 11.87
CA GLY A 116 4.08 2.50 10.50
C GLY A 116 4.48 3.66 9.57
N VAL A 117 5.56 3.47 8.83
CA VAL A 117 6.09 4.44 7.87
C VAL A 117 6.30 3.80 6.51
N VAL A 118 6.13 4.60 5.46
CA VAL A 118 6.55 4.25 4.09
C VAL A 118 7.51 5.32 3.60
N ALA A 119 8.75 4.93 3.31
CA ALA A 119 9.77 5.80 2.75
C ALA A 119 9.99 5.45 1.28
N LEU A 120 9.88 6.44 0.39
CA LEU A 120 10.24 6.30 -1.01
C LEU A 120 11.68 6.77 -1.20
N GLY A 121 12.49 5.97 -1.89
CA GLY A 121 13.91 6.27 -2.02
C GLY A 121 14.69 5.19 -2.73
N LYS A 122 16.01 5.24 -2.60
CA LYS A 122 16.95 4.30 -3.23
C LYS A 122 17.83 3.65 -2.16
N LEU A 123 18.15 2.38 -2.37
CA LEU A 123 19.18 1.72 -1.58
C LEU A 123 20.56 2.26 -2.00
N ARG A 124 21.38 2.59 -1.02
CA ARG A 124 22.76 3.02 -1.22
C ARG A 124 23.70 1.81 -1.18
N PRO A 125 24.89 1.91 -1.80
CA PRO A 125 25.88 0.82 -1.80
C PRO A 125 26.38 0.40 -0.41
N ASP A 126 26.24 1.25 0.60
CA ASP A 126 26.61 0.97 1.99
C ASP A 126 25.50 0.28 2.80
N GLY A 127 24.39 -0.11 2.15
CA GLY A 127 23.25 -0.76 2.81
C GLY A 127 22.27 0.20 3.49
N GLY A 128 22.55 1.50 3.48
CA GLY A 128 21.62 2.54 3.93
C GLY A 128 20.55 2.84 2.88
N PHE A 129 19.40 3.35 3.30
CA PHE A 129 18.32 3.78 2.42
C PHE A 129 18.25 5.31 2.37
N ALA A 130 18.44 5.89 1.19
CA ALA A 130 18.29 7.31 0.96
C ALA A 130 16.85 7.62 0.56
N ALA A 131 16.06 8.10 1.50
CA ALA A 131 14.68 8.49 1.28
C ALA A 131 14.60 9.89 0.64
N SER A 132 13.79 9.99 -0.41
CA SER A 132 13.38 11.25 -1.04
C SER A 132 12.03 11.74 -0.54
N GLU A 133 11.20 10.83 -0.02
CA GLU A 133 9.88 11.15 0.52
C GLU A 133 9.54 10.20 1.67
N VAL A 134 8.90 10.72 2.72
CA VAL A 134 8.47 9.95 3.88
C VAL A 134 6.98 10.17 4.07
N LEU A 135 6.22 9.08 4.01
CA LEU A 135 4.78 9.04 4.22
C LEU A 135 4.53 8.35 5.56
N ALA A 136 4.08 9.12 6.54
CA ALA A 136 3.54 8.55 7.77
C ALA A 136 2.10 8.10 7.50
N ARG A 137 1.75 6.85 7.85
CA ARG A 137 0.35 6.43 7.75
C ARG A 137 -0.44 7.14 8.85
N HIS A 138 -1.38 7.98 8.43
CA HIS A 138 -2.49 8.42 9.28
C HIS A 138 -3.49 7.26 9.43
N ASP A 139 -3.79 6.91 10.66
CA ASP A 139 -5.03 6.32 11.10
C ASP A 139 -6.16 7.37 11.02
N GLU A 140 -6.56 7.75 9.81
CA GLU A 140 -7.85 8.42 9.65
C GLU A 140 -8.95 7.39 9.91
N THR A 141 -9.43 7.37 11.16
CA THR A 141 -10.82 7.02 11.45
C THR A 141 -11.68 8.08 10.75
N TYR A 142 -11.87 7.92 9.44
CA TYR A 142 -12.82 8.69 8.64
C TYR A 142 -14.20 8.39 9.21
N MET A 143 -14.77 9.34 9.96
CA MET A 143 -16.15 9.28 10.40
C MET A 143 -17.02 9.76 9.24
N PRO A 144 -17.72 8.85 8.55
CA PRO A 144 -18.50 9.23 7.39
C PRO A 144 -19.62 10.22 7.79
N PRO A 145 -19.98 11.19 6.94
CA PRO A 145 -21.04 12.14 7.23
C PRO A 145 -22.37 11.45 7.55
N GLU A 146 -22.60 10.23 7.03
CA GLU A 146 -23.78 9.43 7.36
C GLU A 146 -23.84 9.05 8.85
N VAL A 147 -22.67 8.83 9.49
CA VAL A 147 -22.55 8.52 10.93
C VAL A 147 -22.77 9.77 11.78
N LYS A 148 -22.29 10.93 11.32
CA LYS A 148 -22.57 12.23 11.96
C LYS A 148 -24.08 12.52 11.97
N ASP A 149 -24.77 12.30 10.85
CA ASP A 149 -26.20 12.54 10.75
C ASP A 149 -27.03 11.51 11.54
N ALA A 150 -26.55 10.26 11.64
CA ALA A 150 -27.17 9.23 12.46
C ALA A 150 -27.04 9.53 13.97
N LEU A 151 -25.90 10.07 14.42
CA LEU A 151 -25.70 10.49 15.81
C LEU A 151 -26.50 11.75 16.17
N GLN A 152 -26.68 12.69 15.23
CA GLN A 152 -27.55 13.85 15.45
C GLN A 152 -29.03 13.46 15.53
N ARG A 153 -29.47 12.53 14.68
CA ARG A 153 -30.87 12.03 14.68
C ARG A 153 -31.21 11.19 15.92
N SER A 154 -30.25 10.51 16.54
CA SER A 154 -30.48 9.71 17.74
C SER A 154 -30.47 10.54 19.04
N GLY A 155 -30.21 11.85 18.97
CA GLY A 155 -30.31 12.77 20.11
C GLY A 155 -29.17 12.65 21.13
N HIS A 156 -28.10 11.92 20.82
CA HIS A 156 -27.01 11.63 21.76
C HIS A 156 -25.77 12.55 21.63
N TRP A 157 -25.83 13.62 20.83
CA TRP A 157 -24.74 14.57 20.72
C TRP A 157 -25.22 16.00 20.49
N ASN A 158 -24.87 16.92 21.40
CA ASN A 158 -25.11 18.35 21.27
C ASN A 158 -23.77 19.10 21.09
N PRO A 159 -23.49 19.74 19.94
CA PRO A 159 -22.21 20.40 19.65
C PRO A 159 -21.87 21.58 20.58
N GLU A 160 -22.82 22.10 21.37
CA GLU A 160 -22.58 23.19 22.31
C GLU A 160 -21.89 22.76 23.62
N GLN A 161 -21.72 21.46 23.87
CA GLN A 161 -21.15 20.93 25.13
C GLN A 161 -19.69 20.46 25.02
N GLY A 162 -19.01 20.70 23.89
CA GLY A 162 -17.59 20.38 23.68
C GLY A 162 -17.33 19.16 22.78
N ALA A 163 -16.04 18.83 22.59
CA ALA A 163 -15.58 17.79 21.66
C ALA A 163 -16.18 16.42 21.96
N ALA A 164 -16.49 15.66 20.91
CA ALA A 164 -17.08 14.33 21.02
C ALA A 164 -16.18 13.41 21.87
N PRO A 165 -16.75 12.64 22.81
CA PRO A 165 -15.96 11.73 23.63
C PRO A 165 -15.27 10.67 22.75
N PRO A 166 -14.02 10.28 23.06
CA PRO A 166 -13.29 9.30 22.28
C PRO A 166 -14.07 7.98 22.22
N ALA A 167 -14.00 7.30 21.07
CA ALA A 167 -14.75 6.07 20.81
C ALA A 167 -14.59 4.99 21.90
N SER A 168 -13.48 5.01 22.64
CA SER A 168 -13.18 4.11 23.76
C SER A 168 -14.12 4.22 24.96
N GLY A 169 -14.84 5.35 25.14
CA GLY A 169 -15.75 5.54 26.27
C GLY A 169 -17.11 4.83 26.13
N TRP A 170 -17.52 4.48 24.92
CA TRP A 170 -18.84 3.90 24.65
C TRP A 170 -18.92 2.41 25.00
N ASN A 171 -17.81 1.68 24.86
CA ASN A 171 -17.75 0.26 25.25
C ASN A 171 -17.91 0.06 26.77
N THR A 172 -17.62 1.07 27.59
CA THR A 172 -17.79 0.98 29.05
C THR A 172 -19.23 1.27 29.49
N MET A 173 -20.03 1.98 28.69
CA MET A 173 -21.43 2.31 29.03
C MET A 173 -22.42 1.17 28.70
N GLN A 174 -22.09 0.29 27.76
CA GLN A 174 -22.95 -0.86 27.42
C GLN A 174 -22.79 -2.04 28.38
N THR A 175 -21.62 -2.21 29.00
CA THR A 175 -21.37 -3.32 29.93
C THR A 175 -22.09 -3.18 31.29
N SER A 176 -22.63 -2.02 31.64
CA SER A 176 -23.43 -1.86 32.87
C SER A 176 -24.91 -2.25 32.72
N GLY A 177 -25.38 -2.58 31.49
CA GLY A 177 -26.78 -2.91 31.21
C GLY A 177 -27.09 -4.41 31.04
N GLN A 178 -26.06 -5.28 30.99
CA GLN A 178 -26.22 -6.72 30.79
C GLN A 178 -25.56 -7.53 31.92
N THR A 179 -25.97 -7.30 33.17
CA THR A 179 -25.79 -8.27 34.27
C THR A 179 -27.01 -8.28 35.20
N SER A 180 -28.20 -8.03 34.67
CA SER A 180 -29.47 -8.13 35.40
C SER A 180 -30.44 -9.00 34.61
N GLY A 181 -30.17 -10.31 34.59
CA GLY A 181 -31.01 -11.26 33.86
C GLY A 181 -30.62 -12.72 33.98
N GLN A 182 -29.84 -13.13 34.99
CA GLN A 182 -29.65 -14.54 35.32
C GLN A 182 -28.98 -14.65 36.70
N THR A 183 -29.79 -14.85 37.74
CA THR A 183 -29.56 -15.72 38.91
C THR A 183 -30.76 -15.54 39.84
N SER A 184 -31.86 -16.20 39.50
CA SER A 184 -32.91 -16.56 40.46
C SER A 184 -32.37 -17.70 41.31
N GLY A 185 -31.96 -17.42 42.55
CA GLY A 185 -31.48 -18.45 43.45
C GLY A 185 -30.86 -17.92 44.73
N GLN A 186 -31.71 -17.73 45.73
CA GLN A 186 -31.43 -17.98 47.15
C GLN A 186 -30.75 -16.92 48.02
N THR A 187 -31.46 -16.70 49.14
CA THR A 187 -31.00 -16.34 50.49
C THR A 187 -30.99 -14.86 50.85
N THR A 188 -32.19 -14.40 51.22
CA THR A 188 -32.54 -13.98 52.59
C THR A 188 -31.49 -13.19 53.38
N GLY A 189 -31.81 -11.94 53.68
CA GLY A 189 -31.11 -11.17 54.72
C GLY A 189 -31.43 -9.68 54.71
N GLN A 190 -32.57 -9.33 55.30
CA GLN A 190 -33.07 -7.98 55.50
C GLN A 190 -32.13 -7.11 56.39
N PRO A 191 -32.12 -5.76 56.24
CA PRO A 191 -31.21 -4.79 56.90
C PRO A 191 -31.92 -4.11 58.09
N PRO A 192 -31.59 -2.87 58.56
CA PRO A 192 -30.33 -2.10 58.70
C PRO A 192 -30.14 -1.54 60.14
N ALA A 193 -28.97 -0.99 60.49
CA ALA A 193 -28.88 0.12 61.47
C ALA A 193 -27.54 0.86 61.40
N GLN A 194 -27.62 2.18 61.23
CA GLN A 194 -26.56 3.20 61.42
C GLN A 194 -26.23 3.34 62.94
N PRO A 195 -25.46 4.34 63.47
CA PRO A 195 -24.69 5.44 62.86
C PRO A 195 -23.29 5.70 63.49
N THR A 196 -22.54 6.59 62.84
CA THR A 196 -21.46 7.49 63.32
C THR A 196 -20.91 7.34 64.75
N ARG A 197 -19.57 7.31 64.93
CA ARG A 197 -18.91 8.03 66.04
C ARG A 197 -17.43 8.33 65.80
N THR A 198 -17.13 9.61 65.96
CA THR A 198 -15.86 10.32 66.13
C THR A 198 -14.93 9.74 67.21
N GLY A 199 -13.61 9.84 67.01
CA GLY A 199 -12.63 10.03 68.11
C GLY A 199 -11.41 9.09 68.09
N GLY A 200 -10.22 9.69 68.02
CA GLY A 200 -8.92 9.04 68.15
C GLY A 200 -7.81 9.89 67.57
#